data_AF-A0A968MX65-F1
#
_entry.id   AF-A0A968MX65-F1
#
_cell.length_a   1.000
_cell.length_b   1.000
_cell.length_c   1.000
_cell.angle_alpha   90.00
_cell.angle_beta   90.00
_cell.angle_gamma   90.00
#
_symmetry.space_group_name_H-M   'P 1'
#
loop_
_entity.id
_entity.type
_entity.pdbx_description
1 polymer ?
#
loop_
_entity_poly.entity_id
_entity_poly.type
_entity_poly.pdbx_seq_one_letter_code
_entity_poly.pdbx_strand_id
1 'polypeptide(L)'
;MPAEWFRLNSTETYNMDGTTKTSDYLNDKKTLIGIGLLIIVGFLLLIVRKHRSMVKAKAGLEEVSWENLDWAPPKLNLSHYHVPGKICKDLVPLEAAFYLEVPFKSILSGMIAAMENEKILEIVSRSPFKVRTNRSPEINKLGEYETQLFYALSDDGEFSQQELSDLMQLIVKNIQKKAWDCDIEATKDYYRKQMEEWQNANIPEEERSRYAYDNHNWLWYHWYYGHHPYYNYSYHYRNPHDYEYDIPVNDDHLYAPSNDVLNNINVCHDACHSACHSACHSACHSACHSACHSACVSGGSH
;
A
#
# COMPACT_ATOMS: atom_id res chain seq x y z
N MET A 1 -24.72 -57.62 5.42
CA MET A 1 -23.62 -58.61 5.32
C MET A 1 -23.68 -59.51 6.56
N PRO A 2 -23.85 -60.84 6.43
CA PRO A 2 -24.13 -61.73 7.56
C PRO A 2 -22.87 -62.31 8.23
N ALA A 3 -23.02 -62.62 9.52
CA ALA A 3 -21.99 -63.06 10.46
C ALA A 3 -21.68 -64.57 10.36
N GLU A 4 -20.84 -64.98 9.40
CA GLU A 4 -20.47 -66.40 9.19
C GLU A 4 -18.96 -66.68 9.37
N TRP A 5 -18.13 -65.70 9.79
CA TRP A 5 -16.67 -65.87 9.85
C TRP A 5 -16.11 -66.50 11.14
N PHE A 6 -16.95 -66.82 12.13
CA PHE A 6 -16.51 -67.43 13.40
C PHE A 6 -17.00 -68.87 13.59
N ARG A 7 -16.81 -69.75 12.61
CA ARG A 7 -16.96 -71.20 12.81
C ARG A 7 -15.59 -71.88 12.88
N LEU A 8 -15.14 -72.11 14.11
CA LEU A 8 -14.13 -73.13 14.42
C LEU A 8 -14.85 -74.48 14.51
N ASN A 9 -14.47 -75.43 13.67
CA ASN A 9 -14.81 -76.85 13.85
C ASN A 9 -13.51 -77.66 13.87
N SER A 10 -13.10 -78.06 15.08
CA SER A 10 -12.38 -79.31 15.35
C SER A 10 -13.27 -80.48 14.87
N THR A 11 -12.84 -81.65 14.45
CA THR A 11 -11.65 -82.49 14.71
C THR A 11 -11.81 -83.70 13.79
N GLU A 12 -10.76 -84.23 13.19
CA GLU A 12 -10.70 -85.68 12.92
C GLU A 12 -9.30 -86.20 13.26
N THR A 13 -9.29 -87.16 14.19
CA THR A 13 -8.14 -87.92 14.65
C THR A 13 -7.83 -89.05 13.67
N TYR A 14 -6.55 -89.27 13.36
CA TYR A 14 -6.07 -90.62 13.08
C TYR A 14 -4.62 -90.81 13.51
N ASN A 15 -4.38 -91.92 14.22
CA ASN A 15 -3.12 -92.33 14.83
C ASN A 15 -2.41 -93.38 13.96
N MET A 16 -1.07 -93.30 13.95
CA MET A 16 -0.03 -94.31 13.63
C MET A 16 0.00 -94.86 12.17
N ASP A 17 1.13 -95.13 11.51
CA ASP A 17 2.42 -95.68 11.95
C ASP A 17 3.49 -95.51 10.82
N GLY A 18 4.78 -95.69 11.11
CA GLY A 18 5.76 -96.18 10.12
C GLY A 18 6.75 -95.22 9.41
N THR A 19 7.89 -94.96 10.07
CA THR A 19 9.27 -95.00 9.52
C THR A 19 9.68 -94.19 8.26
N THR A 20 10.49 -93.15 8.51
CA THR A 20 11.73 -92.73 7.82
C THR A 20 12.04 -93.25 6.42
N LYS A 21 12.28 -92.32 5.47
CA LYS A 21 13.53 -92.26 4.67
C LYS A 21 13.70 -90.87 4.03
N THR A 22 14.76 -90.20 4.46
CA THR A 22 15.38 -89.02 3.86
C THR A 22 15.75 -89.28 2.39
N SER A 23 15.55 -88.28 1.53
CA SER A 23 16.11 -88.26 0.17
C SER A 23 16.61 -86.86 -0.16
N ASP A 24 17.94 -86.77 -0.18
CA ASP A 24 18.81 -85.63 -0.43
C ASP A 24 18.65 -85.03 -1.85
N TYR A 25 17.67 -84.14 -2.04
CA TYR A 25 17.62 -83.30 -3.26
C TYR A 25 17.81 -81.79 -3.00
N LEU A 26 17.83 -81.37 -1.73
CA LEU A 26 17.98 -79.97 -1.33
C LEU A 26 19.37 -79.63 -0.73
N ASN A 27 20.32 -80.57 -0.74
CA ASN A 27 21.62 -80.41 -0.08
C ASN A 27 22.82 -80.27 -1.04
N ASP A 28 22.59 -80.17 -2.35
CA ASP A 28 23.66 -79.71 -3.24
C ASP A 28 23.70 -78.17 -3.22
N LYS A 29 24.58 -77.61 -2.40
CA LYS A 29 24.79 -76.15 -2.29
C LYS A 29 24.92 -75.46 -3.66
N LYS A 30 25.39 -76.17 -4.68
CA LYS A 30 25.55 -75.64 -6.04
C LYS A 30 24.22 -75.32 -6.72
N THR A 31 23.16 -76.11 -6.49
CA THR A 31 21.84 -75.86 -7.09
C THR A 31 21.14 -74.68 -6.41
N LEU A 32 21.24 -74.56 -5.08
CA LEU A 32 20.74 -73.41 -4.33
C LEU A 32 21.47 -72.11 -4.70
N ILE A 33 22.80 -72.15 -4.85
CA ILE A 33 23.59 -71.00 -5.33
C ILE A 33 23.20 -70.62 -6.76
N GLY A 34 22.97 -71.61 -7.64
CA GLY A 34 22.51 -71.38 -9.01
C GLY A 34 21.15 -70.68 -9.08
N ILE A 35 20.18 -71.13 -8.30
CA ILE A 35 18.84 -70.50 -8.21
C ILE A 35 18.95 -69.09 -7.63
N GLY A 36 19.76 -68.90 -6.57
CA GLY A 36 20.00 -67.58 -5.98
C GLY A 36 20.60 -66.59 -6.98
N LEU A 37 21.60 -67.01 -7.76
CA LEU A 37 22.20 -66.19 -8.82
C LEU A 37 21.18 -65.83 -9.91
N LEU A 38 20.31 -66.75 -10.30
CA LEU A 38 19.26 -66.49 -11.29
C LEU A 38 18.26 -65.42 -10.81
N ILE A 39 17.86 -65.48 -9.54
CA ILE A 39 16.98 -64.47 -8.93
C ILE A 39 17.67 -63.10 -8.88
N ILE A 40 18.96 -63.06 -8.50
CA ILE A 40 19.74 -61.81 -8.47
C ILE A 40 19.86 -61.19 -9.86
N VAL A 41 20.17 -61.99 -10.88
CA VAL A 41 20.25 -61.53 -12.27
C VAL A 41 18.89 -61.02 -12.76
N GLY A 42 17.80 -61.72 -12.45
CA GLY A 42 16.44 -61.28 -12.74
C GLY A 42 16.11 -59.94 -12.08
N PHE A 43 16.48 -59.77 -10.81
CA PHE A 43 16.27 -58.53 -10.06
C PHE A 43 17.09 -57.36 -10.64
N LEU A 44 18.36 -57.60 -11.01
CA LEU A 44 19.20 -56.60 -11.66
C LEU A 44 18.62 -56.16 -13.01
N LEU A 45 18.07 -57.09 -13.81
CA LEU A 45 17.40 -56.77 -15.07
C LEU A 45 16.14 -55.90 -14.85
N LEU A 46 15.35 -56.18 -13.80
CA LEU A 46 14.20 -55.35 -13.44
C LEU A 46 14.62 -53.94 -13.01
N ILE A 47 15.70 -53.80 -12.24
CA ILE A 47 16.25 -52.50 -11.85
C ILE A 47 16.69 -51.70 -13.10
N VAL A 48 17.44 -52.32 -14.01
CA VAL A 48 17.90 -51.65 -15.24
C VAL A 48 16.72 -51.21 -16.10
N ARG A 49 15.69 -52.06 -16.23
CA ARG A 49 14.47 -51.72 -16.98
C ARG A 49 13.71 -50.57 -16.33
N LYS A 50 13.54 -50.58 -15.00
CA LYS A 50 12.89 -49.49 -14.26
C LYS A 50 13.69 -48.20 -14.36
N HIS A 51 15.02 -48.26 -14.28
CA HIS A 51 15.89 -47.11 -14.41
C HIS A 51 15.78 -46.47 -15.81
N ARG A 52 15.80 -47.29 -16.88
CA ARG A 52 15.57 -46.79 -18.26
C ARG A 52 14.19 -46.17 -18.43
N SER A 53 13.15 -46.73 -17.80
CA SER A 53 11.80 -46.15 -17.80
C SER A 53 11.74 -44.80 -17.09
N MET A 54 12.40 -44.69 -15.92
CA MET A 54 12.48 -43.44 -15.15
C MET A 54 13.22 -42.35 -15.93
N VAL A 55 14.30 -42.71 -16.63
CA VAL A 55 15.05 -41.76 -17.49
C VAL A 55 14.18 -41.27 -18.65
N LYS A 56 13.37 -42.15 -19.26
CA LYS A 56 12.44 -41.74 -20.32
C LYS A 56 11.32 -40.82 -19.81
N ALA A 57 10.80 -41.06 -18.60
CA ALA A 57 9.85 -40.16 -17.96
C ALA A 57 10.47 -38.80 -17.60
N LYS A 58 11.76 -38.79 -17.21
CA LYS A 58 12.51 -37.55 -16.97
C LYS A 58 12.75 -36.76 -18.25
N ALA A 59 12.98 -37.42 -19.38
CA ALA A 59 13.16 -36.74 -20.67
C ALA A 59 11.90 -36.00 -21.16
N GLY A 60 10.70 -36.44 -20.77
CA GLY A 60 9.44 -35.74 -21.10
C GLY A 60 9.09 -34.58 -20.16
N LEU A 61 9.82 -34.40 -19.05
CA LEU A 61 9.57 -33.31 -18.08
C LEU A 61 10.13 -31.95 -18.56
N GLU A 62 11.11 -31.93 -19.46
CA GLU A 62 11.59 -30.68 -20.07
C GLU A 62 10.56 -30.07 -21.03
N GLU A 63 9.71 -30.89 -21.67
CA GLU A 63 8.66 -30.44 -22.58
C GLU A 63 7.47 -29.78 -21.85
N VAL A 64 7.41 -29.94 -20.52
CA VAL A 64 6.42 -29.30 -19.62
C VAL A 64 7.15 -28.51 -18.52
N SER A 65 8.24 -27.83 -18.88
CA SER A 65 8.83 -26.82 -18.00
C SER A 65 8.17 -25.47 -18.27
N TRP A 66 7.33 -25.03 -17.34
CA TRP A 66 6.75 -23.69 -17.28
C TRP A 66 7.82 -22.58 -17.12
N GLU A 67 9.10 -22.94 -16.98
CA GLU A 67 10.22 -22.03 -16.74
C GLU A 67 10.61 -21.22 -18.00
N ASN A 68 10.20 -21.66 -19.19
CA ASN A 68 10.48 -20.98 -20.47
C ASN A 68 9.31 -20.15 -21.01
N LEU A 69 8.26 -19.93 -20.22
CA LEU A 69 7.36 -18.81 -20.51
C LEU A 69 8.13 -17.55 -20.15
N ASP A 70 8.59 -16.83 -21.17
CA ASP A 70 9.09 -15.46 -21.06
C ASP A 70 7.95 -14.56 -20.56
N TRP A 71 7.64 -14.70 -19.27
CA TRP A 71 6.80 -13.78 -18.54
C TRP A 71 7.66 -12.55 -18.26
N ALA A 72 7.74 -11.67 -19.27
CA ALA A 72 8.06 -10.29 -19.00
C ALA A 72 6.83 -9.70 -18.29
N PRO A 73 6.92 -9.32 -17.00
CA PRO A 73 5.81 -8.62 -16.37
C PRO A 73 5.44 -7.43 -17.25
N PRO A 74 4.16 -7.21 -17.57
CA PRO A 74 3.78 -6.06 -18.36
C PRO A 74 4.35 -4.84 -17.66
N LYS A 75 5.16 -4.05 -18.38
CA LYS A 75 5.60 -2.75 -17.86
C LYS A 75 4.32 -1.96 -17.67
N LEU A 76 3.89 -1.83 -16.42
CA LEU A 76 2.90 -0.86 -16.01
C LEU A 76 3.53 0.50 -16.31
N ASN A 77 3.31 0.98 -17.53
CA ASN A 77 3.29 2.41 -17.77
C ASN A 77 2.07 2.88 -16.98
N LEU A 78 2.29 3.18 -15.70
CA LEU A 78 1.43 4.08 -14.96
C LEU A 78 1.49 5.37 -15.77
N SER A 79 0.56 5.50 -16.71
CA SER A 79 0.31 6.73 -17.41
C SER A 79 0.20 7.77 -16.32
N HIS A 80 1.16 8.69 -16.30
CA HIS A 80 1.07 9.93 -15.57
C HIS A 80 -0.30 10.47 -15.96
N TYR A 81 -1.27 10.42 -15.04
CA TYR A 81 -2.64 10.85 -15.30
C TYR A 81 -2.69 12.34 -15.64
N HIS A 82 -1.58 13.04 -15.44
CA HIS A 82 -1.33 14.41 -15.86
C HIS A 82 -1.46 14.56 -17.36
N VAL A 83 -2.39 15.40 -17.78
CA VAL A 83 -2.49 15.88 -19.14
C VAL A 83 -1.44 16.99 -19.33
N PRO A 84 -0.45 16.81 -20.23
CA PRO A 84 0.60 17.81 -20.42
C PRO A 84 0.03 19.20 -20.70
N GLY A 85 0.53 20.21 -19.99
CA GLY A 85 0.09 21.61 -20.09
C GLY A 85 -1.28 21.91 -19.45
N LYS A 86 -1.99 20.94 -18.86
CA LYS A 86 -3.22 21.20 -18.10
C LYS A 86 -2.87 21.84 -16.75
N ILE A 87 -3.33 23.07 -16.52
CA ILE A 87 -3.05 23.83 -15.29
C ILE A 87 -4.21 23.68 -14.31
N CYS A 88 -3.92 23.34 -13.04
CA CYS A 88 -4.91 23.36 -11.97
C CYS A 88 -5.14 24.80 -11.47
N LYS A 89 -6.29 25.41 -11.76
CA LYS A 89 -6.62 26.79 -11.35
C LYS A 89 -7.45 26.89 -10.07
N ASP A 90 -7.88 25.76 -9.51
CA ASP A 90 -8.83 25.67 -8.40
C ASP A 90 -8.16 25.41 -7.04
N LEU A 91 -6.83 25.63 -6.95
CA LEU A 91 -6.12 25.51 -5.67
C LEU A 91 -6.30 26.79 -4.86
N VAL A 92 -6.68 26.64 -3.60
CA VAL A 92 -6.66 27.77 -2.66
C VAL A 92 -5.21 28.13 -2.32
N PRO A 93 -4.91 29.35 -1.81
CA PRO A 93 -3.54 29.76 -1.55
C PRO A 93 -2.74 28.80 -0.64
N LEU A 94 -3.40 28.20 0.35
CA LEU A 94 -2.79 27.18 1.22
C LEU A 94 -2.48 25.87 0.47
N GLU A 95 -3.37 25.41 -0.41
CA GLU A 95 -3.10 24.24 -1.26
C GLU A 95 -2.00 24.53 -2.28
N ALA A 96 -1.98 25.73 -2.85
CA ALA A 96 -0.94 26.16 -3.77
C ALA A 96 0.43 26.22 -3.09
N ALA A 97 0.52 26.64 -1.81
CA ALA A 97 1.75 26.60 -1.05
C ALA A 97 2.30 25.17 -0.90
N PHE A 98 1.44 24.21 -0.58
CA PHE A 98 1.81 22.78 -0.57
C PHE A 98 2.27 22.29 -1.95
N TYR A 99 1.55 22.70 -3.01
CA TYR A 99 1.87 22.33 -4.39
C TYR A 99 3.22 22.91 -4.86
N LEU A 100 3.60 24.06 -4.31
CA LEU A 100 4.88 24.73 -4.52
C LEU A 100 5.99 24.24 -3.58
N GLU A 101 5.74 23.17 -2.82
CA GLU A 101 6.70 22.53 -1.91
C GLU A 101 7.17 23.44 -0.77
N VAL A 102 6.32 24.38 -0.34
CA VAL A 102 6.56 25.16 0.88
C VAL A 102 6.50 24.20 2.09
N PRO A 103 7.49 24.23 3.01
CA PRO A 103 7.49 23.36 4.19
C PRO A 103 6.24 23.52 5.04
N PHE A 104 5.67 22.41 5.51
CA PHE A 104 4.42 22.43 6.28
C PHE A 104 4.51 23.29 7.55
N LYS A 105 5.65 23.24 8.27
CA LYS A 105 5.91 24.08 9.45
C LYS A 105 5.85 25.58 9.11
N SER A 106 6.39 25.98 7.95
CA SER A 106 6.30 27.36 7.47
C SER A 106 4.86 27.77 7.12
N ILE A 107 4.06 26.84 6.56
CA ILE A 107 2.64 27.09 6.25
C ILE A 107 1.85 27.30 7.55
N LEU A 108 2.02 26.41 8.53
CA LEU A 108 1.38 26.53 9.85
C LEU A 108 1.76 27.82 10.56
N SER A 109 3.06 28.13 10.59
CA SER A 109 3.57 29.37 11.19
C SER A 109 2.95 30.59 10.52
N GLY A 110 2.82 30.59 9.18
CA GLY A 110 2.12 31.63 8.43
C GLY A 110 0.63 31.75 8.76
N MET A 111 -0.08 30.63 8.88
CA MET A 111 -1.50 30.62 9.28
C MET A 111 -1.69 31.20 10.69
N ILE A 112 -0.87 30.76 11.65
CA ILE A 112 -0.89 31.28 13.04
C ILE A 112 -0.58 32.77 13.06
N ALA A 113 0.44 33.20 12.31
CA ALA A 113 0.80 34.61 12.19
C ALA A 113 -0.34 35.46 11.62
N ALA A 114 -1.05 34.97 10.60
CA ALA A 114 -2.24 35.64 10.05
C ALA A 114 -3.36 35.75 11.10
N MET A 115 -3.69 34.65 11.78
CA MET A 115 -4.75 34.62 12.79
C MET A 115 -4.45 35.52 14.00
N GLU A 116 -3.18 35.58 14.43
CA GLU A 116 -2.77 36.50 15.50
C GLU A 116 -2.87 37.97 15.05
N ASN A 117 -2.53 38.28 13.79
CA ASN A 117 -2.66 39.64 13.26
C ASN A 117 -4.11 40.13 13.27
N GLU A 118 -5.03 39.21 12.97
CA GLU A 118 -6.49 39.45 12.99
C GLU A 118 -7.11 39.30 14.39
N LYS A 119 -6.29 39.09 15.43
CA LYS A 119 -6.70 38.94 16.84
C LYS A 119 -7.67 37.78 17.09
N ILE A 120 -7.66 36.79 16.19
CA ILE A 120 -8.46 35.56 16.29
C ILE A 120 -7.91 34.68 17.43
N LEU A 121 -6.59 34.64 17.55
CA LEU A 121 -5.86 33.96 18.60
C LEU A 121 -4.76 34.86 19.17
N GLU A 122 -4.28 34.52 20.36
CA GLU A 122 -3.18 35.19 21.05
C GLU A 122 -2.17 34.14 21.53
N ILE A 123 -0.89 34.36 21.24
CA ILE A 123 0.17 33.45 21.69
C ILE A 123 0.48 33.70 23.16
N VAL A 124 0.26 32.69 24.00
CA VAL A 124 0.51 32.75 25.45
C VAL A 124 1.95 32.39 25.78
N SER A 125 2.51 31.40 25.08
CA SER A 125 3.87 30.92 25.27
C SER A 125 4.41 30.37 23.95
N ARG A 126 5.72 30.56 23.70
CA ARG A 126 6.42 30.01 22.53
C ARG A 126 7.04 28.64 22.80
N SER A 127 7.52 28.40 24.01
CA SER A 127 8.13 27.12 24.39
C SER A 127 7.78 26.74 25.84
N PRO A 128 6.87 25.77 26.07
CA PRO A 128 6.06 25.06 25.08
C PRO A 128 5.10 26.01 24.33
N PHE A 129 4.81 25.71 23.07
CA PHE A 129 3.89 26.52 22.26
C PHE A 129 2.48 26.41 22.81
N LYS A 130 1.90 27.55 23.24
CA LYS A 130 0.55 27.63 23.80
C LYS A 130 -0.17 28.84 23.25
N VAL A 131 -1.45 28.65 22.94
CA VAL A 131 -2.32 29.65 22.34
C VAL A 131 -3.57 29.84 23.20
N ARG A 132 -4.07 31.08 23.25
CA ARG A 132 -5.38 31.42 23.77
C ARG A 132 -6.24 31.88 22.61
N THR A 133 -7.35 31.21 22.38
CA THR A 133 -8.32 31.63 21.37
C THR A 133 -9.24 32.70 21.97
N ASN A 134 -9.42 33.80 21.23
CA ASN A 134 -10.43 34.78 21.61
C ASN A 134 -11.82 34.23 21.25
N ARG A 135 -12.84 34.53 22.06
CA ARG A 135 -14.18 33.96 21.91
C ARG A 135 -14.67 34.05 20.46
N SER A 136 -14.87 32.87 19.88
CA SER A 136 -15.51 32.56 18.60
C SER A 136 -15.28 33.63 17.53
N PRO A 137 -14.23 33.52 16.69
CA PRO A 137 -14.30 34.14 15.37
C PRO A 137 -15.65 33.78 14.75
N GLU A 138 -16.19 34.69 13.94
CA GLU A 138 -17.29 34.30 13.06
C GLU A 138 -16.73 33.20 12.16
N ILE A 139 -17.01 31.93 12.48
CA ILE A 139 -16.42 30.74 11.84
C ILE A 139 -16.57 30.82 10.31
N ASN A 140 -17.63 31.48 9.85
CA ASN A 140 -17.92 31.75 8.44
C ASN A 140 -16.85 32.60 7.72
N LYS A 141 -15.92 33.22 8.45
CA LYS A 141 -14.82 34.03 7.93
C LYS A 141 -13.51 33.26 7.75
N LEU A 142 -13.43 32.02 8.25
CA LEU A 142 -12.24 31.17 8.09
C LEU A 142 -12.44 30.18 6.94
N GLY A 143 -11.38 29.91 6.19
CA GLY A 143 -11.35 28.81 5.24
C GLY A 143 -11.38 27.44 5.93
N GLU A 144 -11.50 26.36 5.14
CA GLU A 144 -11.57 24.99 5.64
C GLU A 144 -10.37 24.62 6.53
N TYR A 145 -9.16 24.88 6.05
CA TYR A 145 -7.92 24.55 6.76
C TYR A 145 -7.70 25.42 7.99
N GLU A 146 -8.04 26.70 7.91
CA GLU A 146 -7.96 27.64 9.03
C GLU A 146 -8.96 27.28 10.13
N THR A 147 -10.16 26.84 9.73
CA THR A 147 -11.17 26.34 10.65
C THR A 147 -10.67 25.09 11.39
N GLN A 148 -10.07 24.14 10.67
CA GLN A 148 -9.48 22.94 11.27
C GLN A 148 -8.35 23.30 12.24
N LEU A 149 -7.46 24.23 11.87
CA LEU A 149 -6.38 24.71 12.73
C LEU A 149 -6.93 25.41 13.99
N PHE A 150 -7.96 26.23 13.84
CA PHE A 150 -8.61 26.93 14.94
C PHE A 150 -9.24 25.96 15.93
N TYR A 151 -9.91 24.90 15.44
CA TYR A 151 -10.50 23.90 16.32
C TYR A 151 -9.46 23.10 17.10
N ALA A 152 -8.35 22.72 16.46
CA ALA A 152 -7.23 22.07 17.16
C ALA A 152 -6.73 22.93 18.34
N LEU A 153 -6.56 24.24 18.12
CA LEU A 153 -6.11 25.16 19.17
C LEU A 153 -7.18 25.56 20.19
N SER A 154 -8.46 25.33 19.90
CA SER A 154 -9.55 25.80 20.77
C SER A 154 -9.87 24.88 21.93
N ASP A 155 -9.46 23.61 21.88
CA ASP A 155 -9.74 22.63 22.92
C ASP A 155 -8.84 22.85 24.15
N ASP A 156 -7.54 22.69 23.98
CA ASP A 156 -6.54 22.77 25.07
C ASP A 156 -5.49 23.88 24.88
N GLY A 157 -5.52 24.59 23.75
CA GLY A 157 -4.55 25.63 23.42
C GLY A 157 -3.19 25.12 22.97
N GLU A 158 -3.06 23.81 22.71
CA GLU A 158 -1.84 23.13 22.28
C GLU A 158 -2.09 22.38 20.96
N PHE A 159 -1.04 21.80 20.38
CA PHE A 159 -1.16 20.93 19.20
C PHE A 159 -0.81 19.50 19.56
N SER A 160 -1.70 18.57 19.25
CA SER A 160 -1.38 17.15 19.21
C SER A 160 -0.79 16.76 17.85
N GLN A 161 0.00 15.68 17.82
CA GLN A 161 0.53 15.14 16.56
C GLN A 161 -0.58 14.67 15.62
N GLN A 162 -1.70 14.17 16.18
CA GLN A 162 -2.81 13.67 15.40
C GLN A 162 -3.50 14.81 14.65
N GLU A 163 -3.77 15.94 15.31
CA GLU A 163 -4.43 17.09 14.67
C GLU A 163 -3.58 17.69 13.54
N LEU A 164 -2.27 17.79 13.76
CA LEU A 164 -1.33 18.25 12.73
C LEU A 164 -1.29 17.29 11.53
N SER A 165 -1.30 15.98 11.79
CA SER A 165 -1.36 14.96 10.76
C SER A 165 -2.69 14.99 9.99
N ASP A 166 -3.80 15.14 10.69
CA ASP A 166 -5.14 15.21 10.09
C ASP A 166 -5.30 16.44 9.18
N LEU A 167 -4.79 17.60 9.62
CA LEU A 167 -4.76 18.81 8.80
C LEU A 167 -3.93 18.62 7.53
N MET A 168 -2.73 18.05 7.65
CA MET A 168 -1.88 17.76 6.50
C MET A 168 -2.56 16.78 5.52
N GLN A 169 -3.14 15.69 6.04
CA GLN A 169 -3.86 14.71 5.24
C GLN A 169 -5.07 15.31 4.52
N LEU A 170 -5.81 16.21 5.19
CA LEU A 170 -6.92 16.94 4.60
C LEU A 170 -6.46 17.78 3.39
N ILE A 171 -5.36 18.52 3.54
CA ILE A 171 -4.79 19.34 2.47
C ILE A 171 -4.34 18.46 1.30
N VAL A 172 -3.56 17.39 1.58
CA VAL A 172 -3.09 16.46 0.54
C VAL A 172 -4.25 15.81 -0.21
N LYS A 173 -5.30 15.39 0.51
CA LYS A 173 -6.49 14.78 -0.08
C LYS A 173 -7.23 15.75 -1.02
N ASN A 174 -7.39 17.00 -0.61
CA ASN A 174 -8.06 18.00 -1.43
C ASN A 174 -7.22 18.39 -2.67
N ILE A 175 -5.89 18.50 -2.53
CA ILE A 175 -4.98 18.69 -3.67
C ILE A 175 -5.09 17.51 -4.63
N GLN A 176 -5.04 16.28 -4.14
CA GLN A 176 -5.18 15.09 -4.98
C GLN A 176 -6.53 15.10 -5.72
N LYS A 177 -7.63 15.45 -5.04
CA LYS A 177 -8.95 15.56 -5.68
C LYS A 177 -9.00 16.62 -6.79
N LYS A 178 -8.31 17.75 -6.62
CA LYS A 178 -8.36 18.90 -7.53
C LYS A 178 -7.33 18.83 -8.67
N ALA A 179 -6.16 18.27 -8.42
CA ALA A 179 -4.99 18.33 -9.30
C ALA A 179 -4.57 16.96 -9.86
N TRP A 180 -5.38 15.90 -9.71
CA TRP A 180 -5.04 14.53 -10.13
C TRP A 180 -4.62 14.38 -11.60
N ASP A 181 -5.14 15.21 -12.51
CA ASP A 181 -4.86 15.16 -13.95
C ASP A 181 -4.11 16.41 -14.47
N CYS A 182 -3.60 17.23 -13.57
CA CYS A 182 -2.92 18.47 -13.93
C CYS A 182 -1.42 18.24 -14.09
N ASP A 183 -0.81 18.99 -15.01
CA ASP A 183 0.63 19.03 -15.20
C ASP A 183 1.28 19.76 -14.01
N ILE A 184 2.21 19.09 -13.35
CA ILE A 184 2.86 19.58 -12.13
C ILE A 184 3.64 20.87 -12.40
N GLU A 185 4.51 20.86 -13.40
CA GLU A 185 5.40 22.00 -13.64
C GLU A 185 4.60 23.18 -14.19
N ALA A 186 3.67 22.94 -15.11
CA ALA A 186 2.80 24.00 -15.63
C ALA A 186 1.94 24.64 -14.52
N THR A 187 1.47 23.83 -13.55
CA THR A 187 0.69 24.32 -12.42
C THR A 187 1.56 25.11 -11.43
N LYS A 188 2.76 24.62 -11.10
CA LYS A 188 3.72 25.37 -10.25
C LYS A 188 4.06 26.72 -10.86
N ASP A 189 4.39 26.76 -12.15
CA ASP A 189 4.76 27.99 -12.85
C ASP A 189 3.59 28.98 -12.91
N TYR A 190 2.37 28.50 -13.08
CA TYR A 190 1.17 29.33 -12.99
C TYR A 190 1.05 30.04 -11.64
N TYR A 191 1.17 29.31 -10.52
CA TYR A 191 1.05 29.93 -9.18
C TYR A 191 2.24 30.83 -8.83
N ARG A 192 3.47 30.47 -9.26
CA ARG A 192 4.64 31.36 -9.13
C ARG A 192 4.37 32.71 -9.82
N LYS A 193 3.87 32.67 -11.06
CA LYS A 193 3.53 33.87 -11.81
C LYS A 193 2.41 34.68 -11.14
N GLN A 194 1.39 34.03 -10.59
CA GLN A 194 0.32 34.72 -9.84
C GLN A 194 0.87 35.45 -8.61
N MET A 195 1.81 34.83 -7.88
CA MET A 195 2.47 35.49 -6.74
C MET A 195 3.32 36.68 -7.18
N GLU A 196 4.06 36.58 -8.28
CA GLU A 196 4.85 37.68 -8.84
C GLU A 196 3.95 38.85 -9.30
N GLU A 197 2.85 38.56 -10.00
CA GLU A 197 1.87 39.56 -10.43
C GLU A 197 1.26 40.28 -9.21
N TRP A 198 0.91 39.52 -8.16
CA TRP A 198 0.40 40.08 -6.92
C TRP A 198 1.45 40.92 -6.17
N GLN A 199 2.71 40.47 -6.13
CA GLN A 199 3.83 41.20 -5.54
C GLN A 199 3.99 42.57 -6.20
N ASN A 200 3.95 42.60 -7.53
CA ASN A 200 4.10 43.82 -8.31
C ASN A 200 2.96 44.82 -8.09
N ALA A 201 1.75 44.33 -7.78
CA ALA A 201 0.59 45.16 -7.52
C ALA A 201 0.52 45.69 -6.07
N ASN A 202 0.95 44.90 -5.09
CA ASN A 202 0.70 45.18 -3.66
C ASN A 202 1.94 45.61 -2.88
N ILE A 203 3.15 45.31 -3.37
CA ILE A 203 4.41 45.62 -2.67
C ILE A 203 5.19 46.72 -3.41
N PRO A 204 5.60 47.81 -2.74
CA PRO A 204 6.43 48.86 -3.32
C PRO A 204 7.74 48.31 -3.89
N GLU A 205 8.19 48.82 -5.03
CA GLU A 205 9.35 48.29 -5.76
C GLU A 205 10.64 48.30 -4.92
N GLU A 206 10.84 49.32 -4.10
CA GLU A 206 11.98 49.45 -3.17
C GLU A 206 12.04 48.37 -2.08
N GLU A 207 10.90 47.75 -1.77
CA GLU A 207 10.79 46.68 -0.78
C GLU A 207 10.89 45.28 -1.40
N ARG A 208 10.68 45.14 -2.73
CA ARG A 208 10.64 43.82 -3.42
C ARG A 208 11.96 43.05 -3.35
N SER A 209 13.09 43.76 -3.39
CA SER A 209 14.44 43.18 -3.39
C SER A 209 14.71 42.30 -2.15
N ARG A 210 14.05 42.59 -1.03
CA ARG A 210 14.20 41.81 0.21
C ARG A 210 13.54 40.44 0.11
N TYR A 211 12.36 40.37 -0.51
CA TYR A 211 11.63 39.10 -0.73
C TYR A 211 12.31 38.17 -1.74
N ALA A 212 13.09 38.73 -2.67
CA ALA A 212 13.86 37.93 -3.63
C ALA A 212 15.08 37.23 -2.99
N TYR A 213 15.56 37.74 -1.85
CA TYR A 213 16.74 37.23 -1.15
C TYR A 213 16.38 36.28 0.01
N ASP A 214 15.33 36.62 0.77
CA ASP A 214 14.83 35.82 1.88
C ASP A 214 13.74 34.88 1.40
N ASN A 215 14.13 33.66 1.01
CA ASN A 215 13.30 32.45 0.86
C ASN A 215 11.94 32.64 0.16
N HIS A 216 11.70 31.93 -0.96
CA HIS A 216 10.43 31.91 -1.70
C HIS A 216 9.16 31.77 -0.82
N ASN A 217 9.31 31.22 0.39
CA ASN A 217 8.27 31.09 1.38
C ASN A 217 7.77 32.44 1.96
N TRP A 218 8.55 33.51 1.96
CA TRP A 218 8.07 34.77 2.55
C TRP A 218 6.99 35.43 1.68
N LEU A 219 7.16 35.35 0.36
CA LEU A 219 6.19 35.86 -0.60
C LEU A 219 4.86 35.08 -0.55
N TRP A 220 4.92 33.74 -0.36
CA TRP A 220 3.71 32.91 -0.27
C TRP A 220 2.77 33.42 0.83
N TYR A 221 3.31 33.74 2.02
CA TYR A 221 2.51 34.20 3.16
C TYR A 221 1.78 35.50 2.84
N HIS A 222 2.49 36.48 2.29
CA HIS A 222 1.89 37.76 1.94
C HIS A 222 0.82 37.59 0.86
N TRP A 223 1.08 36.74 -0.14
CA TRP A 223 0.12 36.41 -1.18
C TRP A 223 -1.14 35.74 -0.59
N TYR A 224 -0.98 34.76 0.29
CA TYR A 224 -2.09 34.11 1.01
C TYR A 224 -2.88 35.10 1.87
N TYR A 225 -2.19 35.91 2.68
CA TYR A 225 -2.80 36.87 3.58
C TYR A 225 -3.56 37.95 2.81
N GLY A 226 -3.03 38.38 1.66
CA GLY A 226 -3.68 39.33 0.76
C GLY A 226 -4.84 38.78 -0.07
N HIS A 227 -4.90 37.47 -0.30
CA HIS A 227 -6.01 36.81 -1.01
C HIS A 227 -7.14 36.37 -0.09
N HIS A 228 -6.96 36.47 1.23
CA HIS A 228 -7.99 36.06 2.17
C HIS A 228 -9.13 37.11 2.23
N PRO A 229 -10.39 36.74 1.92
CA PRO A 229 -11.48 37.72 1.74
C PRO A 229 -11.82 38.55 2.99
N TYR A 230 -11.49 38.03 4.17
CA TYR A 230 -11.87 38.63 5.45
C TYR A 230 -10.70 39.19 6.24
N TYR A 231 -9.47 39.04 5.74
CA TYR A 231 -8.29 39.58 6.41
C TYR A 231 -8.05 41.01 5.95
N ASN A 232 -7.71 41.87 6.90
CA ASN A 232 -7.36 43.24 6.60
C ASN A 232 -5.87 43.27 6.22
N TYR A 233 -5.59 42.86 4.98
CA TYR A 233 -4.25 42.98 4.45
C TYR A 233 -3.86 44.46 4.36
N SER A 234 -2.93 44.83 5.22
CA SER A 234 -2.15 46.04 5.08
C SER A 234 -0.70 45.60 4.97
N TYR A 235 0.05 46.22 4.06
CA TYR A 235 1.47 45.93 3.87
C TYR A 235 2.20 46.19 5.18
N HIS A 236 2.39 45.12 5.94
CA HIS A 236 3.01 45.11 7.25
C HIS A 236 4.15 44.11 7.22
N TYR A 237 5.30 44.58 7.68
CA TYR A 237 6.49 43.75 7.80
C TYR A 237 6.30 42.77 8.95
N ARG A 238 5.84 41.57 8.61
CA ARG A 238 5.65 40.45 9.54
C ARG A 238 6.41 39.25 9.01
N ASN A 239 7.16 38.60 9.89
CA ASN A 239 7.88 37.38 9.56
C ASN A 239 6.94 36.17 9.75
N PRO A 240 6.57 35.45 8.67
CA PRO A 240 5.69 34.29 8.77
C PRO A 240 6.38 33.06 9.34
N HIS A 241 7.70 33.08 9.50
CA HIS A 241 8.49 31.98 10.05
C HIS A 241 8.70 32.09 11.56
N ASP A 242 8.11 33.09 12.22
CA ASP A 242 8.32 33.39 13.63
C ASP A 242 8.01 32.22 14.58
N TYR A 243 7.14 31.30 14.17
CA TYR A 243 6.70 30.15 14.97
C TYR A 243 7.19 28.80 14.44
N GLU A 244 7.99 28.78 13.37
CA GLU A 244 8.38 27.53 12.70
C GLU A 244 9.13 26.55 13.62
N TYR A 245 9.95 27.08 14.53
CA TYR A 245 10.70 26.31 15.52
C TYR A 245 9.92 25.99 16.80
N ASP A 246 8.85 26.72 17.06
CA ASP A 246 8.05 26.59 18.27
C ASP A 246 6.96 25.52 18.12
N ILE A 247 6.47 25.29 16.89
CA ILE A 247 5.42 24.32 16.59
C ILE A 247 5.96 22.89 16.74
N PRO A 248 5.36 22.06 17.60
CA PRO A 248 5.86 20.71 17.90
C PRO A 248 5.45 19.72 16.80
N VAL A 249 5.98 19.82 15.59
CA VAL A 249 5.71 18.85 14.51
C VAL A 249 6.83 17.81 14.47
N ASN A 250 6.48 16.54 14.77
CA ASN A 250 7.40 15.41 14.62
C ASN A 250 7.33 14.86 13.19
N ASP A 251 8.39 15.12 12.42
CA ASP A 251 8.46 14.75 11.00
C ASP A 251 8.47 13.22 10.77
N ASP A 252 8.83 12.43 11.80
CA ASP A 252 8.93 10.96 11.75
C ASP A 252 7.59 10.23 11.57
N HIS A 253 6.47 10.88 11.89
CA HIS A 253 5.11 10.30 11.76
C HIS A 253 4.27 10.95 10.66
N LEU A 254 4.83 11.88 9.88
CA LEU A 254 4.13 12.58 8.80
C LEU A 254 4.16 11.84 7.46
N TYR A 255 4.52 10.56 7.47
CA TYR A 255 4.28 9.72 6.31
C TYR A 255 2.78 9.57 6.12
N ALA A 256 2.23 10.32 5.17
CA ALA A 256 0.92 10.04 4.62
C ALA A 256 0.88 8.54 4.32
N PRO A 257 -0.09 7.78 4.88
CA PRO A 257 -0.19 6.36 4.60
C PRO A 257 -0.21 6.19 3.09
N SER A 258 0.75 5.41 2.60
CA SER A 258 0.99 5.17 1.19
C SER A 258 -0.33 4.97 0.43
N ASN A 259 -0.64 5.90 -0.46
CA ASN A 259 -1.55 5.76 -1.61
C ASN A 259 -3.01 5.32 -1.37
N ASP A 260 -3.51 5.27 -0.14
CA ASP A 260 -4.91 4.84 0.10
C ASP A 260 -5.94 5.96 -0.22
N VAL A 261 -5.49 7.23 -0.26
CA VAL A 261 -6.38 8.37 -0.60
C VAL A 261 -6.79 8.37 -2.07
N LEU A 262 -5.97 7.77 -2.95
CA LEU A 262 -6.35 7.53 -4.35
C LEU A 262 -7.40 6.42 -4.47
N ASN A 263 -7.56 5.50 -3.51
CA ASN A 263 -8.49 4.37 -3.65
C ASN A 263 -9.96 4.78 -3.84
N ASN A 264 -10.35 5.99 -3.40
CA ASN A 264 -11.71 6.53 -3.63
C ASN A 264 -11.85 7.42 -4.89
N ILE A 265 -10.76 7.76 -5.58
CA ILE A 265 -10.80 8.59 -6.79
C ILE A 265 -10.78 7.71 -8.04
N ASN A 266 -10.15 6.54 -7.97
CA ASN A 266 -9.99 5.72 -9.14
C ASN A 266 -11.21 4.79 -9.31
N VAL A 267 -12.24 5.30 -10.01
CA VAL A 267 -13.29 4.48 -10.65
C VAL A 267 -12.65 3.32 -11.44
N CYS A 268 -11.42 3.51 -11.95
CA CYS A 268 -10.61 2.46 -12.57
C CYS A 268 -9.95 1.49 -11.58
N HIS A 269 -9.59 1.90 -10.35
CA HIS A 269 -9.09 1.01 -9.30
C HIS A 269 -10.21 0.20 -8.71
N ASP A 270 -11.40 0.76 -8.47
CA ASP A 270 -12.53 -0.05 -8.02
C ASP A 270 -12.99 -1.03 -9.11
N ALA A 271 -13.00 -0.62 -10.38
CA ALA A 271 -13.29 -1.53 -11.48
C ALA A 271 -12.19 -2.60 -11.66
N CYS A 272 -10.90 -2.26 -11.58
CA CYS A 272 -9.80 -3.22 -11.66
C CYS A 272 -9.68 -4.10 -10.41
N HIS A 273 -9.87 -3.56 -9.20
CA HIS A 273 -9.88 -4.27 -7.94
C HIS A 273 -11.08 -5.20 -7.88
N SER A 274 -12.27 -4.77 -8.32
CA SER A 274 -13.44 -5.64 -8.45
C SER A 274 -13.25 -6.69 -9.52
N ALA A 275 -12.63 -6.38 -10.67
CA ALA A 275 -12.34 -7.37 -11.71
C ALA A 275 -11.27 -8.39 -11.26
N CYS A 276 -10.22 -7.95 -10.57
CA CYS A 276 -9.19 -8.81 -9.98
C CYS A 276 -9.74 -9.63 -8.81
N HIS A 277 -10.50 -9.04 -7.88
CA HIS A 277 -11.19 -9.77 -6.82
C HIS A 277 -12.19 -10.77 -7.41
N SER A 278 -12.97 -10.39 -8.44
CA SER A 278 -13.92 -11.30 -9.10
C SER A 278 -13.21 -12.43 -9.83
N ALA A 279 -12.07 -12.17 -10.48
CA ALA A 279 -11.26 -13.18 -11.14
C ALA A 279 -10.58 -14.12 -10.13
N CYS A 280 -10.04 -13.59 -9.03
CA CYS A 280 -9.48 -14.38 -7.93
C CYS A 280 -10.55 -15.19 -7.19
N HIS A 281 -11.69 -14.59 -6.83
CA HIS A 281 -12.82 -15.30 -6.24
C HIS A 281 -13.36 -16.36 -7.19
N SER A 282 -13.46 -16.08 -8.49
CA SER A 282 -13.94 -17.04 -9.49
C SER A 282 -12.96 -18.18 -9.71
N ALA A 283 -11.65 -17.91 -9.73
CA ALA A 283 -10.60 -18.93 -9.80
C ALA A 283 -10.57 -19.81 -8.54
N CYS A 284 -10.68 -19.22 -7.34
CA CYS A 284 -10.78 -19.95 -6.08
C CYS A 284 -12.10 -20.73 -5.95
N HIS A 285 -13.26 -20.15 -6.31
CA HIS A 285 -14.53 -20.87 -6.34
C HIS A 285 -14.50 -22.02 -7.35
N SER A 286 -13.92 -21.83 -8.53
CA SER A 286 -13.80 -22.88 -9.55
C SER A 286 -12.87 -24.01 -9.08
N ALA A 287 -11.76 -23.68 -8.44
CA ALA A 287 -10.85 -24.68 -7.87
C ALA A 287 -11.51 -25.46 -6.72
N CYS A 288 -12.24 -24.78 -5.82
CA CYS A 288 -12.99 -25.42 -4.74
C CYS A 288 -14.19 -26.25 -5.24
N HIS A 289 -14.94 -25.78 -6.24
CA HIS A 289 -16.01 -26.55 -6.88
C HIS A 289 -15.46 -27.78 -7.60
N SER A 290 -14.32 -27.66 -8.31
CA SER A 290 -13.68 -28.79 -8.99
C SER A 290 -13.20 -29.84 -7.99
N ALA A 291 -12.63 -29.41 -6.86
CA ALA A 291 -12.22 -30.30 -5.77
C ALA A 291 -13.41 -31.00 -5.10
N CYS A 292 -14.53 -30.28 -4.88
CA CYS A 292 -15.75 -30.87 -4.33
C CYS A 292 -16.44 -31.83 -5.32
N HIS A 293 -16.52 -31.50 -6.62
CA HIS A 293 -17.03 -32.42 -7.64
C HIS A 293 -16.15 -33.68 -7.76
N SER A 294 -14.83 -33.54 -7.69
CA SER A 294 -13.91 -34.70 -7.68
C SER A 294 -14.12 -35.58 -6.45
N ALA A 295 -14.37 -34.99 -5.27
CA ALA A 295 -14.65 -35.75 -4.05
C ALA A 295 -16.03 -36.41 -4.05
N CYS A 296 -17.04 -35.81 -4.67
CA CYS A 296 -18.41 -36.35 -4.71
C CYS A 296 -18.57 -37.53 -5.68
N VAL A 297 -17.88 -37.51 -6.83
CA VAL A 297 -17.91 -38.63 -7.80
C VAL A 297 -16.96 -39.78 -7.40
N SER A 298 -16.01 -39.53 -6.50
CA SER A 298 -15.06 -40.54 -5.99
C SER A 298 -15.44 -41.14 -4.62
N GLY A 299 -16.40 -40.55 -3.92
CA GLY A 299 -16.81 -40.91 -2.56
C GLY A 299 -18.10 -41.73 -2.47
N GLY A 300 -18.46 -42.47 -3.52
CA GLY A 300 -19.53 -43.45 -3.48
C GLY A 300 -19.20 -44.55 -2.46
N SER A 301 -20.05 -44.69 -1.45
CA SER A 301 -19.97 -45.68 -0.38
C SER A 301 -19.68 -47.10 -0.88
N HIS A 302 -18.55 -47.64 -0.47
CA HIS A 302 -18.30 -49.08 -0.30
C HIS A 302 -17.75 -49.32 1.11
#